data_AF-A0A7C1UVB9-F1
#
_entry.id   AF-A0A7C1UVB9-F1
#
_cell.length_a   1.000
_cell.length_b   1.000
_cell.length_c   1.000
_cell.angle_alpha   90.00
_cell.angle_beta   90.00
_cell.angle_gamma   90.00
#
_symmetry.space_group_name_H-M   'P 1'
#
loop_
_entity.id
_entity.type
_entity.pdbx_description
1 polymer ?
#
loop_
_entity_poly.entity_id
_entity_poly.type
_entity_poly.pdbx_seq_one_letter_code
_entity_poly.pdbx_strand_id
1 'polypeptide(L)'
;MLFGLTPAVLLARLIVLVVGFPIHEWAHAWSADQLGDNTPRWEGRLSLNPMAHLDVLGSILLLLTGFGWAKPVPVNPYRMRVAPR
;
A
#
# COMPACT_ATOMS: atom_id res chain seq x y z
N MET A 1 -22.47 11.23 -13.59
CA MET A 1 -21.48 12.25 -13.15
C MET A 1 -20.11 11.86 -13.67
N LEU A 2 -19.34 12.81 -14.20
CA LEU A 2 -18.10 12.61 -14.99
C LEU A 2 -17.00 11.78 -14.30
N PHE A 3 -17.02 11.63 -12.96
CA PHE A 3 -15.99 10.92 -12.18
C PHE A 3 -16.52 9.84 -11.22
N GLY A 4 -17.80 9.48 -11.34
CA GLY A 4 -18.41 8.43 -10.51
C GLY A 4 -18.49 8.76 -9.02
N LEU A 5 -18.60 10.03 -8.63
CA LEU A 5 -18.63 10.51 -7.22
C LEU A 5 -19.92 10.19 -6.45
N THR A 6 -20.57 9.06 -6.77
CA THR A 6 -21.74 8.61 -6.00
C THR A 6 -21.31 8.13 -4.62
N PRO A 7 -22.16 8.21 -3.57
CA PRO A 7 -21.81 7.74 -2.24
C PRO A 7 -21.35 6.27 -2.22
N ALA A 8 -21.98 5.41 -3.02
CA ALA A 8 -21.62 3.99 -3.13
C ALA A 8 -20.19 3.80 -3.67
N VAL A 9 -19.80 4.54 -4.71
CA VAL A 9 -18.45 4.46 -5.28
C VAL A 9 -17.40 5.04 -4.33
N LEU A 10 -17.71 6.15 -3.65
CA LEU A 10 -16.80 6.72 -2.65
C LEU A 10 -16.57 5.78 -1.47
N LEU A 11 -17.62 5.09 -1.01
CA LEU A 11 -17.50 4.05 0.01
C LEU A 11 -16.61 2.90 -0.45
N ALA A 12 -16.79 2.41 -1.68
CA ALA A 12 -15.94 1.37 -2.23
C ALA A 12 -14.46 1.81 -2.31
N ARG A 13 -14.19 3.03 -2.78
CA ARG A 13 -12.83 3.62 -2.82
C ARG A 13 -12.23 3.76 -1.41
N LEU A 14 -13.03 4.13 -0.41
CA LEU A 14 -12.59 4.20 0.98
C LEU A 14 -12.19 2.82 1.54
N ILE A 15 -12.95 1.78 1.21
CA ILE A 15 -12.59 0.39 1.59
C ILE A 15 -11.27 -0.02 0.94
N VAL A 16 -11.04 0.35 -0.33
CA VAL A 16 -9.75 0.10 -0.99
C VAL A 16 -8.60 0.79 -0.24
N LEU A 17 -8.77 2.05 0.19
CA LEU A 17 -7.74 2.78 0.94
C LEU A 17 -7.47 2.19 2.33
N VAL A 18 -8.51 1.81 3.07
CA VAL A 18 -8.39 1.42 4.48
C VAL A 18 -8.13 -0.08 4.66
N VAL A 19 -8.48 -0.90 3.67
CA VAL A 19 -8.35 -2.37 3.75
C VAL A 19 -7.48 -2.91 2.62
N GLY A 20 -7.77 -2.53 1.37
CA GLY A 20 -7.06 -3.04 0.20
C GLY A 20 -5.57 -2.71 0.21
N PHE A 21 -5.23 -1.42 0.24
CA PHE A 21 -3.84 -0.95 0.25
C PHE A 21 -3.05 -1.42 1.47
N PRO A 22 -3.57 -1.36 2.71
CA PRO A 22 -2.80 -1.79 3.87
C PRO A 22 -2.47 -3.27 3.84
N ILE A 23 -3.39 -4.14 3.40
CA ILE A 23 -3.12 -5.57 3.24
C ILE A 23 -2.11 -5.81 2.11
N HIS A 24 -2.27 -5.13 0.98
CA HIS A 24 -1.38 -5.27 -0.18
C HIS A 24 0.06 -4.87 0.16
N GLU A 25 0.26 -3.68 0.71
CA GLU A 25 1.58 -3.19 1.09
C GLU A 25 2.17 -3.97 2.27
N TRP A 26 1.35 -4.37 3.25
CA TRP A 26 1.80 -5.29 4.29
C TRP A 26 2.29 -6.62 3.70
N ALA A 27 1.63 -7.15 2.68
CA ALA A 27 2.06 -8.39 2.02
C ALA A 27 3.40 -8.23 1.32
N HIS A 28 3.68 -7.08 0.70
CA HIS A 28 5.01 -6.75 0.19
C HIS A 28 6.06 -6.71 1.31
N ALA A 29 5.76 -6.00 2.40
CA ALA A 29 6.65 -5.91 3.55
C ALA A 29 6.93 -7.26 4.20
N TRP A 30 5.89 -8.08 4.36
CA TRP A 30 5.97 -9.44 4.91
C TRP A 30 6.80 -10.34 4.02
N SER A 31 6.54 -10.32 2.71
CA SER A 31 7.30 -11.13 1.76
C SER A 31 8.77 -10.76 1.75
N ALA A 32 9.11 -9.47 1.70
CA ALA A 32 10.50 -9.00 1.75
C ALA A 32 11.20 -9.44 3.05
N ASP A 33 10.53 -9.29 4.19
CA ASP A 33 11.05 -9.71 5.49
C ASP A 33 11.30 -11.22 5.58
N GLN A 34 10.35 -12.03 5.10
CA GLN A 34 10.52 -13.49 5.04
C GLN A 34 11.64 -13.92 4.09
N LEU A 35 11.85 -13.17 3.00
CA LEU A 35 12.92 -13.40 2.05
C LEU A 35 14.26 -12.78 2.49
N GLY A 36 14.35 -12.21 3.70
CA GLY A 36 15.58 -11.78 4.35
C GLY A 36 15.83 -10.27 4.39
N ASP A 37 15.04 -9.48 3.67
CA ASP A 37 15.11 -8.03 3.76
C ASP A 37 14.27 -7.53 4.94
N ASN A 38 14.92 -7.28 6.07
CA ASN A 38 14.28 -6.73 7.26
C ASN A 38 14.01 -5.20 7.17
N THR A 39 14.35 -4.51 6.07
CA THR A 39 14.16 -3.04 5.95
C THR A 39 12.71 -2.60 6.19
N PRO A 40 11.68 -3.21 5.57
CA PRO A 40 10.28 -2.86 5.81
C PRO A 40 9.85 -3.00 7.27
N ARG A 41 10.39 -3.99 7.99
CA ARG A 41 10.10 -4.18 9.42
C ARG A 41 10.57 -3.00 10.25
N TRP A 42 11.79 -2.52 9.99
CA TRP A 42 12.43 -1.44 10.75
C TRP A 42 11.77 -0.09 10.44
N GLU A 43 11.23 0.07 9.23
CA GLU A 43 10.42 1.23 8.85
C GLU A 43 8.96 1.16 9.30
N GLY A 44 8.56 0.13 10.06
CA GLY A 44 7.21 -0.03 10.57
C GLY A 44 6.17 -0.41 9.50
N ARG A 45 6.60 -0.94 8.35
CA ARG A 45 5.71 -1.37 7.26
C ARG A 45 5.10 -2.75 7.48
N LEU A 46 5.61 -3.54 8.43
CA LEU A 46 4.94 -4.74 8.93
C LEU A 46 3.78 -4.40 9.89
N SER A 47 2.85 -3.59 9.42
CA SER A 47 1.67 -3.15 10.16
C SER A 47 0.44 -3.19 9.25
N LEU A 48 -0.74 -3.46 9.83
CA LEU A 48 -2.02 -3.29 9.11
C LEU A 48 -2.63 -1.91 9.35
N ASN A 49 -1.93 -1.01 10.06
CA ASN A 49 -2.36 0.38 10.22
C ASN A 49 -2.38 1.09 8.85
N PRO A 50 -3.53 1.57 8.35
CA PRO A 50 -3.60 2.22 7.04
C PRO A 50 -2.68 3.42 6.91
N MET A 51 -2.46 4.16 8.00
CA MET A 51 -1.60 5.35 8.00
C MET A 51 -0.14 5.02 7.67
N ALA A 52 0.30 3.78 7.84
CA ALA A 52 1.64 3.35 7.44
C ALA A 52 1.79 3.18 5.92
N HIS A 53 0.68 3.08 5.19
CA HIS A 53 0.63 2.66 3.77
C HIS A 53 -0.08 3.65 2.86
N LEU A 54 -0.71 4.70 3.39
CA LEU A 54 -1.39 5.70 2.57
C LEU A 54 -0.46 6.85 2.19
N ASP A 55 -0.48 7.19 0.90
CA ASP A 55 0.06 8.46 0.39
C ASP A 55 -1.08 9.49 0.33
N VAL A 56 -0.86 10.70 0.81
CA VAL A 56 -1.93 11.72 0.91
C VAL A 56 -2.45 12.11 -0.47
N LEU A 57 -1.57 12.36 -1.44
CA LEU A 57 -1.96 12.76 -2.79
C LEU A 57 -2.58 11.59 -3.54
N GLY A 58 -1.96 10.41 -3.47
CA GLY A 58 -2.50 9.18 -4.06
C GLY A 58 -3.90 8.84 -3.54
N SER A 59 -4.13 9.03 -2.23
CA SER A 59 -5.44 8.79 -1.60
C SER A 59 -6.51 9.78 -2.07
N ILE A 60 -6.18 11.07 -2.13
CA ILE A 60 -7.09 12.11 -2.63
C ILE A 60 -7.45 11.84 -4.10
N LEU A 61 -6.46 11.53 -4.93
CA LEU A 61 -6.69 11.22 -6.33
C LEU A 61 -7.56 9.97 -6.50
N LEU A 62 -7.35 8.92 -5.70
CA LEU A 62 -8.17 7.71 -5.77
C LEU A 62 -9.63 8.03 -5.47
N LEU A 63 -9.89 8.82 -4.42
CA LEU A 63 -11.25 9.21 -4.03
C LEU A 63 -11.96 10.04 -5.12
N LEU A 64 -11.25 10.99 -5.73
CA LEU A 64 -11.85 11.93 -6.68
C LEU A 64 -11.95 11.38 -8.10
N THR A 65 -10.93 10.65 -8.55
CA THR A 65 -10.77 10.26 -9.97
C THR A 65 -10.97 8.77 -10.20
N GLY A 66 -10.84 7.95 -9.16
CA GLY A 66 -10.77 6.48 -9.29
C GLY A 66 -9.37 5.96 -9.62
N PHE A 67 -8.37 6.84 -9.72
CA PHE A 67 -6.97 6.49 -9.91
C PHE A 67 -6.11 7.08 -8.80
N GLY A 68 -5.19 6.30 -8.25
CA GLY A 68 -4.28 6.72 -7.19
C GLY A 68 -3.35 5.58 -6.77
N TRP A 69 -2.50 5.82 -5.78
CA TRP A 69 -1.48 4.87 -5.32
C TRP A 69 -1.34 4.89 -3.79
N ALA A 70 -0.81 3.79 -3.26
CA ALA A 70 -0.37 3.68 -1.87
C ALA A 70 1.03 4.28 -1.68
N LYS A 71 1.44 4.49 -0.44
CA LYS A 71 2.83 4.80 -0.07
C LYS A 71 3.65 3.51 -0.15
N PRO A 72 4.50 3.32 -1.17
CA PRO A 72 5.12 2.03 -1.45
C PRO A 72 6.01 1.54 -0.30
N VAL A 73 6.13 0.22 -0.19
CA VAL A 73 7.07 -0.45 0.69
C VAL A 73 8.45 -0.53 0.03
N PRO A 74 9.51 0.01 0.66
CA PRO A 74 10.86 -0.12 0.13
C PRO A 74 11.38 -1.54 0.35
N VAL A 75 11.90 -2.15 -0.71
CA VAL A 75 12.59 -3.44 -0.68
C VAL A 75 14.04 -3.22 -1.03
N ASN A 76 14.96 -3.79 -0.24
CA ASN A 76 16.39 -3.74 -0.45
C ASN A 76 16.88 -5.05 -1.11
N PRO A 77 17.16 -5.06 -2.42
CA PRO A 77 17.56 -6.27 -3.13
C PRO A 77 18.86 -6.89 -2.60
N TYR A 78 19.76 -6.08 -2.03
CA TYR A 78 21.04 -6.56 -1.50
C TYR A 78 20.90 -7.33 -0.18
N ARG A 79 19.74 -7.25 0.49
CA ARG A 79 19.43 -8.01 1.71
C ARG A 79 18.61 -9.27 1.44
N MET A 80 18.13 -9.45 0.21
CA MET A 80 17.31 -10.60 -0.16
C MET A 80 18.18 -11.87 -0.18
N ARG A 81 17.66 -12.95 0.41
CA ARG A 81 18.27 -14.29 0.39
C ARG A 81 18.00 -15.02 -0.93
N VAL A 82 17.01 -14.57 -1.69
CA VAL A 82 16.74 -15.06 -3.03
C VAL A 82 17.62 -14.27 -3.99
N ALA A 83 18.45 -14.97 -4.76
CA ALA A 83 19.27 -14.31 -5.77
C ALA A 83 18.36 -13.56 -6.76
N PRO A 84 18.66 -12.29 -7.11
CA PRO A 84 18.02 -11.66 -8.24
C PRO A 84 18.30 -12.54 -9.47
N ARG A 85 17.22 -12.96 -10.15
CA ARG A 85 17.34 -13.65 -11.44
C ARG A 85 17.87 -12.70 -12.49
#